data_AF-A0A830CNY8-F1
#
_entry.id   AF-A0A830CNY8-F1
#
_cell.length_a   1.000
_cell.length_b   1.000
_cell.length_c   1.000
_cell.angle_alpha   90.00
_cell.angle_beta   90.00
_cell.angle_gamma   90.00
#
_symmetry.space_group_name_H-M   'P 1'
#
loop_
_entity.id
_entity.type
_entity.pdbx_description
1 polymer ?
#
loop_
_entity_poly.entity_id
_entity_poly.type
_entity_poly.pdbx_seq_one_letter_code
_entity_poly.pdbx_strand_id
1 'polypeptide(L)'
;MVIELAGAVMEEITNPSGPRKELVNNYCNEFMQSVKDIQATLHDETRSACEYRPFEKCDYVPGISNKICCKKLEYVIAHLDEMKQTIDDYGDAA
;
A
#
# COMPACT_ATOMS: atom_id res chain seq x y z
N MET A 1 12.71 9.85 20.43
CA MET A 1 11.43 10.03 19.69
C MET A 1 11.21 11.50 19.39
N VAL A 2 10.51 11.88 18.30
CA VAL A 2 10.29 13.31 17.91
C VAL A 2 9.76 14.19 19.05
N ILE A 3 8.96 13.61 19.95
CA ILE A 3 8.41 14.30 21.14
C ILE A 3 9.50 14.65 22.17
N GLU A 4 10.53 13.80 22.31
CA GLU A 4 11.66 14.08 23.21
C GLU A 4 12.52 15.24 22.70
N LEU A 5 12.70 15.33 21.37
CA LEU A 5 13.39 16.47 20.74
C LEU A 5 12.61 17.78 20.94
N ALA A 6 11.28 17.75 20.80
CA ALA A 6 10.45 18.92 21.08
C ALA A 6 10.51 19.34 22.56
N GLY A 7 10.55 18.37 23.48
CA GLY A 7 10.76 18.61 24.91
C GLY A 7 12.12 19.25 25.21
N ALA A 8 13.19 18.73 24.60
CA ALA A 8 14.55 19.26 24.78
C ALA A 8 14.70 20.69 24.25
N VAL A 9 14.04 21.04 23.14
CA VAL A 9 13.98 22.43 22.63
C VAL A 9 13.28 23.34 23.64
N MET A 10 12.14 22.91 24.19
CA MET A 10 11.39 23.70 25.17
C MET A 10 12.18 23.91 26.48
N GLU A 11 12.90 22.89 26.93
CA GLU A 11 13.77 22.96 28.10
C GLU A 11 14.94 23.94 27.88
N GLU A 12 15.56 23.90 26.69
CA GLU A 12 16.66 24.83 26.37
C GLU A 12 16.17 26.28 26.23
N ILE A 13 14.96 26.51 25.71
CA ILE A 13 14.37 27.85 25.61
C ILE A 13 14.05 28.46 26.98
N THR A 14 13.69 27.62 27.96
CA THR A 14 13.39 28.07 29.33
C THR A 14 14.61 28.15 30.24
N ASN A 15 15.83 27.94 29.69
CA ASN A 15 17.08 28.00 30.44
C ASN A 15 17.28 29.38 31.10
N PRO A 16 17.48 29.46 32.43
CA PRO A 16 17.64 30.73 33.15
C PRO A 16 18.91 31.51 32.77
N SER A 17 19.89 30.86 32.13
CA SER A 17 21.09 31.50 31.58
C SER A 17 20.90 32.01 30.14
N GLY A 18 19.69 31.86 29.59
CA GLY A 18 19.37 32.08 28.20
C GLY A 18 19.60 30.84 27.32
N PRO A 19 18.86 30.71 26.21
CA PRO A 19 18.97 29.55 25.33
C PRO A 19 20.33 29.48 24.64
N ARG A 20 20.99 28.32 24.72
CA ARG A 20 22.21 28.07 23.94
C ARG A 20 21.82 27.85 22.49
N LYS A 21 22.11 28.87 21.67
CA LYS A 21 21.73 28.93 20.25
C LYS A 21 22.17 27.69 19.46
N GLU A 22 23.35 27.14 19.75
CA GLU A 22 23.86 25.94 19.08
C GLU A 22 23.04 24.68 19.40
N LEU A 23 22.63 24.49 20.66
CA LEU A 23 21.80 23.35 21.06
C LEU A 23 20.39 23.44 20.46
N VAL A 24 19.77 24.62 20.53
CA VAL A 24 18.46 24.85 19.91
C VAL A 24 18.52 24.54 18.41
N ASN A 25 19.57 24.98 17.73
CA ASN A 25 19.72 24.74 16.29
C ASN A 25 19.92 23.24 15.99
N ASN A 26 20.72 22.53 16.79
CA ASN A 26 20.93 21.10 16.64
C ASN A 26 19.63 20.32 16.85
N TYR A 27 18.87 20.61 17.91
CA TYR A 27 17.60 19.95 18.17
C TYR A 27 16.56 20.24 17.08
N CYS A 28 16.48 21.47 16.59
CA CYS A 28 15.61 21.81 15.46
C CYS A 28 16.00 21.03 14.20
N ASN A 29 17.30 20.89 13.91
CA ASN A 29 17.77 20.12 12.76
C ASN A 29 17.46 18.63 12.89
N GLU A 30 17.70 18.04 14.06
CA GLU A 30 17.38 16.64 14.35
C GLU A 30 15.88 16.36 14.29
N PHE A 31 15.07 17.28 14.81
CA PHE A 31 13.61 17.22 14.70
C PHE A 31 13.15 17.22 13.25
N MET A 32 13.64 18.18 12.46
CA MET A 32 13.28 18.30 11.05
C MET A 32 13.74 17.08 10.23
N GLN A 33 14.91 16.52 10.55
CA GLN A 33 15.40 15.31 9.90
C GLN A 33 14.52 14.11 10.26
N SER A 34 14.18 13.94 11.54
CA SER A 34 13.28 12.88 11.99
C SER A 34 11.90 12.96 11.33
N VAL A 35 11.36 14.18 11.18
CA VAL A 35 10.08 14.40 10.48
C VAL A 35 10.18 14.01 9.00
N LYS A 36 11.29 14.36 8.32
CA LYS A 36 11.52 13.97 6.92
C LYS A 36 11.62 12.45 6.77
N ASP A 37 12.31 11.78 7.68
CA ASP A 37 12.50 10.33 7.63
C ASP A 37 11.16 9.60 7.84
N ILE A 38 10.33 10.07 8.77
CA ILE A 38 8.96 9.57 8.97
C ILE A 38 8.12 9.80 7.72
N GLN A 39 8.17 11.01 7.14
CA GLN A 39 7.42 11.33 5.93
C GLN A 39 7.84 10.45 4.74
N ALA A 40 9.15 10.23 4.56
CA ALA A 40 9.67 9.35 3.52
C ALA A 40 9.19 7.91 3.71
N THR A 41 9.27 7.39 4.94
CA THR A 41 8.81 6.04 5.27
C THR A 41 7.32 5.88 5.00
N LEU A 42 6.48 6.79 5.49
CA LEU A 42 5.02 6.74 5.25
C LEU A 42 4.67 6.89 3.78
N HIS A 43 5.40 7.73 3.03
CA HIS A 43 5.20 7.87 1.60
C HIS A 43 5.57 6.59 0.85
N ASP A 44 6.66 5.93 1.22
CA ASP A 44 7.07 4.65 0.64
C ASP A 44 6.12 3.51 1.04
N GLU A 45 5.60 3.48 2.27
CA GLU A 45 4.55 2.55 2.67
C GLU A 45 3.23 2.79 1.94
N THR A 46 2.85 4.05 1.74
CA THR A 46 1.65 4.42 0.97
C THR A 46 1.81 4.03 -0.49
N ARG A 47 2.96 4.36 -1.10
CA ARG A 47 3.31 3.91 -2.46
C ARG A 47 3.27 2.39 -2.52
N SER A 48 3.91 1.72 -1.57
CA SER A 48 3.94 0.27 -1.50
C SER A 48 2.53 -0.29 -1.37
N ALA A 49 1.64 0.26 -0.54
CA ALA A 49 0.25 -0.20 -0.40
C ALA A 49 -0.60 0.05 -1.66
N CYS A 50 -0.37 1.16 -2.38
CA CYS A 50 -1.02 1.46 -3.65
C CYS A 50 -0.51 0.60 -4.81
N GLU A 51 0.79 0.29 -4.82
CA GLU A 51 1.45 -0.62 -5.76
C GLU A 51 1.27 -2.10 -5.37
N TYR A 52 0.99 -2.36 -4.10
CA TYR A 52 0.66 -3.66 -3.55
C TYR A 52 -0.76 -3.96 -3.97
N ARG A 53 -0.86 -4.42 -5.21
CA ARG A 53 -2.03 -5.10 -5.71
C ARG A 53 -1.71 -6.59 -5.65
N PRO A 54 -2.29 -7.33 -4.69
CA PRO A 54 -2.08 -8.77 -4.55
C PRO A 54 -2.35 -9.54 -5.85
N PHE A 55 -3.14 -8.95 -6.74
CA PHE A 55 -3.50 -9.48 -8.05
C PHE A 55 -2.78 -8.83 -9.24
N GLU A 56 -1.95 -7.78 -9.09
CA GLU A 56 -1.15 -7.23 -10.23
C GLU A 56 0.28 -7.76 -10.30
N LYS A 57 0.83 -8.27 -9.18
CA LYS A 57 1.97 -9.21 -9.26
C LYS A 57 1.55 -10.60 -9.77
N CYS A 58 0.29 -10.77 -10.15
CA CYS A 58 -0.12 -11.65 -11.24
C CYS A 58 -0.27 -10.80 -12.51
N ASP A 59 0.77 -10.71 -13.33
CA ASP A 59 0.69 -10.34 -14.76
C ASP A 59 -0.15 -9.12 -15.17
N TYR A 60 -0.07 -7.97 -14.48
CA TYR A 60 -0.76 -6.76 -14.98
C TYR A 60 0.00 -6.08 -16.13
N VAL A 61 -0.37 -6.46 -17.36
CA VAL A 61 -0.04 -5.74 -18.60
C VAL A 61 -1.03 -4.59 -18.80
N PRO A 62 -0.60 -3.32 -18.88
CA PRO A 62 -1.49 -2.22 -19.19
C PRO A 62 -1.87 -2.26 -20.68
N GLY A 63 -3.16 -2.41 -20.98
CA GLY A 63 -3.76 -1.93 -22.22
C GLY A 63 -4.00 -2.91 -23.39
N ILE A 64 -3.69 -4.21 -23.31
CA ILE A 64 -3.91 -5.14 -24.46
C ILE A 64 -4.56 -6.51 -24.13
N SER A 65 -5.29 -6.67 -23.01
CA SER A 65 -5.96 -7.95 -22.70
C SER A 65 -7.46 -7.82 -22.41
N ASN A 66 -8.16 -7.24 -23.37
CA ASN A 66 -9.47 -7.74 -23.78
C ASN A 66 -9.32 -9.07 -24.55
N LYS A 67 -8.50 -10.00 -24.06
CA LYS A 67 -8.33 -11.34 -24.63
C LYS A 67 -8.91 -12.35 -23.65
N ILE A 68 -9.92 -13.08 -24.10
CA ILE A 68 -10.34 -14.33 -23.46
C ILE A 68 -9.10 -15.22 -23.39
N CYS A 69 -8.60 -15.52 -22.18
CA CYS A 69 -7.51 -16.46 -22.01
C CYS A 69 -8.04 -17.90 -22.11
N CYS A 70 -7.19 -18.86 -22.52
CA CYS A 70 -7.59 -20.27 -22.66
C CYS A 70 -8.27 -20.81 -21.40
N LYS A 71 -7.76 -20.45 -20.21
CA LYS A 71 -8.37 -20.86 -18.93
C LYS A 71 -9.79 -20.32 -18.72
N LYS A 72 -10.07 -19.08 -19.14
CA LYS A 72 -11.43 -18.52 -19.10
C LYS A 72 -12.35 -19.23 -20.09
N LEU A 73 -11.84 -19.58 -21.27
CA LEU A 73 -12.60 -20.34 -22.26
C LEU A 73 -12.90 -21.77 -21.77
N GLU A 74 -11.92 -22.45 -21.19
CA GLU A 74 -12.08 -23.77 -20.55
C GLU A 74 -13.15 -23.74 -19.45
N TYR A 75 -13.15 -22.70 -18.61
CA TYR A 75 -14.16 -22.52 -17.57
C TYR A 75 -15.57 -22.32 -18.14
N VAL A 76 -15.70 -21.51 -19.20
CA VAL A 76 -16.99 -21.29 -19.87
C VAL A 76 -17.48 -22.57 -20.54
N ILE A 77 -16.59 -23.35 -21.17
CA ILE A 77 -16.93 -24.64 -21.78
C ILE A 77 -17.44 -25.62 -20.72
N ALA A 78 -16.72 -25.76 -19.60
CA ALA A 78 -17.13 -26.65 -18.51
C ALA A 78 -18.53 -26.31 -17.99
N HIS A 79 -18.84 -25.02 -17.83
CA HIS A 79 -20.16 -24.60 -17.35
C HIS A 79 -21.27 -24.82 -18.39
N LEU A 80 -20.97 -24.68 -19.68
CA LEU A 80 -21.91 -25.01 -20.75
C LEU A 80 -22.19 -26.51 -20.83
N ASP A 81 -21.18 -27.35 -20.58
CA ASP A 81 -21.35 -28.81 -20.53
C ASP A 81 -22.22 -29.24 -19.34
N GLU A 82 -22.04 -28.63 -18.17
CA GLU A 82 -22.91 -28.83 -17.00
C GLU A 82 -24.37 -28.45 -17.29
N MET A 83 -24.58 -27.31 -17.95
CA MET A 83 -25.91 -26.87 -18.34
C MET A 83 -26.55 -27.82 -19.35
N LYS A 84 -25.77 -28.34 -20.31
CA LYS A 84 -26.25 -29.33 -21.28
C LYS A 84 -26.64 -30.63 -20.60
N GLN A 85 -25.79 -31.16 -19.71
CA GLN A 85 -26.10 -32.38 -18.95
C GLN A 85 -27.40 -32.22 -18.17
N THR A 86 -27.58 -31.05 -17.53
CA THR A 86 -28.81 -30.74 -16.81
C THR A 86 -30.03 -30.82 -17.72
N ILE A 87 -29.95 -30.27 -18.94
CA ILE A 87 -31.05 -30.30 -19.91
C ILE A 87 -31.32 -31.72 -20.40
N ASP A 88 -30.28 -32.50 -20.72
CA ASP A 88 -30.39 -33.88 -21.19
C ASP A 88 -31.03 -34.77 -20.10
N ASP A 89 -30.62 -34.61 -18.83
CA ASP A 89 -31.21 -35.33 -17.69
C ASP A 89 -32.70 -35.00 -17.48
N TYR A 90 -33.13 -33.76 -17.78
CA TYR A 90 -34.55 -33.38 -17.77
C TYR A 90 -35.32 -33.96 -18.97
N GLY A 91 -34.66 -34.14 -20.12
CA GLY A 91 -35.24 -34.72 -21.33
C GLY A 91 -35.42 -36.23 -21.27
N ASP A 92 -34.50 -36.94 -20.63
CA ASP A 92 -34.55 -38.40 -20.44
C ASP A 92 -35.48 -38.84 -19.29
N ALA A 93 -35.92 -37.89 -18.45
CA ALA A 93 -36.89 -38.10 -17.37
C ALA A 93 -38.36 -37.86 -17.79
N ALA A 94 -38.62 -37.56 -19.06
CA ALA A 94 -39.95 -37.33 -19.66
C ALA A 94 -40.32 -38.43 -20.67
#